data_AF-A0AAN7WCY6-F1
#
_entry.id   AF-A0AAN7WCY6-F1
#
_cell.length_a   1.000
_cell.length_b   1.000
_cell.length_c   1.000
_cell.angle_alpha   90.00
_cell.angle_beta   90.00
_cell.angle_gamma   90.00
#
_symmetry.space_group_name_H-M   'P 1'
#
loop_
_entity.id
_entity.type
_entity.pdbx_description
1 polymer ?
#
loop_
_entity_poly.entity_id
_entity_poly.type
_entity_poly.pdbx_seq_one_letter_code
_entity_poly.pdbx_strand_id
1 'polypeptide(L)'
;MASLAQQLQQESNCGADLQMQNPTVLQAHDGLVAFQPLYQAGCLKDTDGAYCLANAMTNTSAPTSSYVYYLALGMQLPGNARPACTDCLRNTMAIFATAATNSSVPLNEDYTAAAQQVDASCGSEFAQASVVRSLAAQQASHTSKLLLLGIVVFAVGMLS
;
A
#
# COMPACT_ATOMS: atom_id res chain seq x y z
N MET A 1 -14.24 2.50 11.51
CA MET A 1 -14.26 1.36 10.56
C MET A 1 -13.26 0.26 10.91
N ALA A 2 -12.03 0.59 11.35
CA ALA A 2 -11.05 -0.43 11.78
C ALA A 2 -11.58 -1.44 12.83
N SER A 3 -12.33 -0.98 13.84
CA SER A 3 -12.95 -1.87 14.84
C SER A 3 -13.99 -2.83 14.25
N LEU A 4 -14.72 -2.41 13.21
CA LEU A 4 -15.72 -3.25 12.56
C LEU A 4 -15.06 -4.31 11.66
N ALA A 5 -13.96 -3.95 10.97
CA ALA A 5 -13.15 -4.92 10.23
C ALA A 5 -12.62 -6.02 11.17
N GLN A 6 -12.15 -5.66 12.37
CA GLN A 6 -11.72 -6.62 13.39
C GLN A 6 -12.86 -7.48 13.93
N GLN A 7 -14.06 -6.91 14.11
CA GLN A 7 -15.22 -7.67 14.56
C GLN A 7 -15.68 -8.69 13.52
N LEU A 8 -15.64 -8.37 12.22
CA LEU A 8 -16.00 -9.32 11.16
C LEU A 8 -15.13 -10.59 11.17
N GLN A 9 -13.87 -10.46 11.56
CA GLN A 9 -12.92 -11.57 11.64
C GLN A 9 -13.21 -12.54 12.80
N GLN A 10 -14.07 -12.18 13.76
CA GLN A 10 -14.37 -13.03 14.91
C GLN A 10 -15.24 -14.21 14.49
N GLU A 11 -14.94 -15.40 15.04
CA GLU A 11 -15.70 -16.64 14.80
C GLU A 11 -17.19 -16.51 15.15
N SER A 12 -17.51 -15.71 16.17
CA SER A 12 -18.91 -15.43 16.56
C SER A 12 -19.69 -14.56 15.57
N ASN A 13 -19.01 -13.96 14.59
CA ASN A 13 -19.59 -13.09 13.58
C ASN A 13 -19.45 -13.72 12.20
N CYS A 14 -18.44 -13.32 11.41
CA CYS A 14 -18.25 -13.79 10.04
C CYS A 14 -16.88 -14.47 9.83
N GLY A 15 -16.18 -14.84 10.89
CA GLY A 15 -14.82 -15.41 10.83
C GLY A 15 -14.72 -16.65 9.93
N ALA A 16 -15.61 -17.63 10.12
CA ALA A 16 -15.66 -18.84 9.30
C ALA A 16 -15.93 -18.52 7.81
N ASP A 17 -16.88 -17.63 7.53
CA ASP A 17 -17.20 -17.22 6.15
C ASP A 17 -16.05 -16.46 5.50
N LEU A 18 -15.33 -15.63 6.27
CA LEU A 18 -14.13 -14.93 5.80
C LEU A 18 -13.01 -15.93 5.47
N GLN A 19 -12.81 -16.96 6.30
CA GLN A 19 -11.84 -18.05 6.04
C GLN A 19 -12.21 -18.87 4.80
N MET A 20 -13.50 -19.09 4.56
CA MET A 20 -14.02 -19.73 3.35
C MET A 20 -14.04 -18.80 2.12
N GLN A 21 -13.50 -17.59 2.22
CA GLN A 21 -13.48 -16.60 1.14
C GLN A 21 -14.89 -16.28 0.60
N ASN A 22 -15.89 -16.21 1.48
CA ASN A 22 -17.22 -15.77 1.10
C ASN A 22 -17.14 -14.36 0.49
N PRO A 23 -17.60 -14.16 -0.76
CA PRO A 23 -17.36 -12.92 -1.49
C PRO A 23 -18.00 -11.69 -0.83
N THR A 24 -19.17 -11.86 -0.19
CA THR A 24 -19.85 -10.76 0.51
C THR A 24 -19.08 -10.32 1.75
N VAL A 25 -18.56 -11.28 2.52
CA VAL A 25 -17.80 -11.00 3.74
C VAL A 25 -16.43 -10.42 3.41
N LEU A 26 -15.76 -10.94 2.38
CA LEU A 26 -14.52 -10.37 1.87
C LEU A 26 -14.71 -8.92 1.43
N GLN A 27 -15.70 -8.64 0.58
CA GLN A 27 -15.96 -7.29 0.11
C GLN A 27 -16.30 -6.33 1.26
N ALA A 28 -17.05 -6.78 2.26
CA ALA A 28 -17.36 -5.98 3.44
C ALA A 28 -16.11 -5.69 4.28
N HIS A 29 -15.29 -6.70 4.55
CA HIS A 29 -14.03 -6.56 5.27
C HIS A 29 -13.09 -5.56 4.56
N ASP A 30 -12.87 -5.77 3.26
CA ASP A 30 -11.93 -4.97 2.47
C ASP A 30 -12.41 -3.52 2.36
N GLY A 31 -13.71 -3.28 2.19
CA GLY A 31 -14.29 -1.94 2.22
C GLY A 31 -14.08 -1.22 3.56
N LEU A 32 -14.16 -1.94 4.68
CA LEU A 32 -13.95 -1.35 6.01
C LEU A 32 -12.49 -1.04 6.30
N VAL A 33 -11.58 -1.89 5.82
CA VAL A 33 -10.13 -1.68 5.90
C VAL A 33 -9.71 -0.50 5.00
N ALA A 34 -10.26 -0.42 3.79
CA ALA A 34 -10.01 0.63 2.81
C ALA A 34 -10.60 2.01 3.19
N PHE A 35 -11.53 2.05 4.14
CA PHE A 35 -12.28 3.27 4.45
C PHE A 35 -11.38 4.46 4.79
N GLN A 36 -10.36 4.26 5.64
CA GLN A 36 -9.50 5.35 6.08
C GLN A 36 -8.71 6.00 4.93
N PRO A 37 -7.95 5.26 4.09
CA PRO A 37 -7.26 5.87 2.96
C PRO A 37 -8.23 6.48 1.94
N LEU A 38 -9.38 5.84 1.68
CA LEU A 38 -10.39 6.41 0.79
C LEU A 38 -10.97 7.72 1.32
N TYR A 39 -11.24 7.80 2.62
CA TYR A 39 -11.74 9.02 3.26
C TYR A 39 -10.72 10.15 3.14
N GLN A 40 -9.45 9.88 3.46
CA GLN A 40 -8.38 10.87 3.33
C GLN A 40 -8.22 11.35 1.89
N ALA A 41 -8.19 10.44 0.92
CA ALA A 41 -8.08 10.78 -0.50
C ALA A 41 -9.32 11.50 -1.05
N GLY A 42 -10.52 11.12 -0.59
CA GLY A 42 -11.79 11.74 -0.98
C GLY A 42 -11.96 13.16 -0.41
N CYS A 43 -11.34 13.45 0.74
CA CYS A 43 -11.32 14.78 1.32
C CYS A 43 -10.26 15.72 0.74
N LEU A 44 -9.36 15.22 -0.13
CA LEU A 44 -8.39 16.07 -0.82
C LEU A 44 -9.11 17.09 -1.71
N LYS A 45 -8.58 18.30 -1.72
CA LYS A 45 -9.00 19.39 -2.59
C LYS A 45 -7.81 19.92 -3.37
N ASP A 46 -8.09 20.44 -4.56
CA ASP A 46 -7.11 21.21 -5.32
C ASP A 46 -6.94 22.63 -4.74
N THR A 47 -6.11 23.44 -5.40
CA THR A 47 -5.84 24.83 -5.00
C THR A 47 -7.06 25.74 -5.10
N ASP A 48 -8.04 25.39 -5.94
CA ASP A 48 -9.27 26.13 -6.15
C ASP A 48 -10.38 25.68 -5.16
N GLY A 49 -10.10 24.67 -4.33
CA GLY A 49 -10.99 24.14 -3.31
C GLY A 49 -11.97 23.08 -3.82
N ALA A 50 -11.85 22.64 -5.07
CA ALA A 50 -12.66 21.56 -5.62
C ALA A 50 -12.13 20.19 -5.17
N TYR A 51 -13.03 19.23 -4.90
CA TYR A 51 -12.62 17.90 -4.45
C TYR A 51 -11.90 17.15 -5.56
N CYS A 52 -10.73 16.60 -5.22
CA CYS A 52 -9.90 15.84 -6.15
C CYS A 52 -10.64 14.65 -6.76
N LEU A 53 -11.47 13.96 -5.97
CA LEU A 53 -12.29 12.85 -6.45
C LEU A 53 -13.32 13.32 -7.50
N ALA A 54 -13.96 14.46 -7.25
CA ALA A 54 -14.93 15.02 -8.20
C ALA A 54 -14.24 15.39 -9.51
N ASN A 55 -13.09 16.07 -9.44
CA ASN A 55 -12.29 16.39 -10.62
C ASN A 55 -11.88 15.12 -11.38
N ALA A 56 -11.45 14.06 -10.68
CA ALA A 56 -11.06 12.80 -11.31
C ALA A 56 -12.24 12.09 -12.00
N MET A 57 -13.44 12.14 -11.42
CA MET A 57 -14.65 11.54 -12.00
C MET A 57 -15.20 12.32 -13.21
N THR A 58 -15.05 13.64 -13.22
CA THR A 58 -15.60 14.50 -14.28
C THR A 58 -14.60 14.86 -15.38
N ASN A 59 -13.34 14.43 -15.25
CA ASN A 59 -12.30 14.73 -16.24
C ASN A 59 -12.48 13.92 -17.54
N THR A 60 -13.13 14.54 -18.52
CA THR A 60 -13.37 13.95 -19.85
C THR A 60 -12.10 13.78 -20.69
N SER A 61 -11.03 14.52 -20.40
CA SER A 61 -9.76 14.41 -21.10
C SER A 61 -8.90 13.26 -20.60
N ALA A 62 -9.15 12.79 -19.37
CA ALA A 62 -8.48 11.66 -18.74
C ALA A 62 -9.49 10.80 -17.96
N PRO A 63 -10.38 10.06 -18.66
CA PRO A 63 -11.54 9.40 -18.06
C PRO A 63 -11.19 8.29 -17.06
N THR A 64 -9.95 7.79 -17.09
CA THR A 64 -9.47 6.76 -16.15
C THR A 64 -8.88 7.37 -14.87
N SER A 65 -8.99 8.68 -14.65
CA SER A 65 -8.45 9.35 -13.45
C SER A 65 -9.09 8.84 -12.16
N SER A 66 -10.37 8.47 -12.20
CA SER A 66 -11.09 7.92 -11.06
C SER A 66 -10.61 6.52 -10.67
N TYR A 67 -9.98 5.76 -11.58
CA TYR A 67 -9.59 4.37 -11.33
C TYR A 67 -8.56 4.24 -10.22
N VAL A 68 -7.79 5.29 -9.98
CA VAL A 68 -6.80 5.35 -8.91
C VAL A 68 -7.46 5.11 -7.54
N TYR A 69 -8.67 5.62 -7.32
CA TYR A 69 -9.37 5.45 -6.04
C TYR A 69 -9.80 4.01 -5.76
N TYR A 70 -9.87 3.15 -6.78
CA TYR A 70 -10.16 1.74 -6.63
C TYR A 70 -8.98 0.93 -6.07
N LEU A 71 -7.76 1.47 -6.13
CA LEU A 71 -6.57 0.83 -5.55
C LEU A 71 -6.74 0.55 -4.05
N ALA A 72 -7.36 1.48 -3.32
CA ALA A 72 -7.57 1.30 -1.88
C ALA A 72 -8.46 0.09 -1.55
N LEU A 73 -9.29 -0.36 -2.51
CA LEU A 73 -10.14 -1.54 -2.41
C LEU A 73 -9.44 -2.82 -2.90
N GLY A 74 -8.14 -2.78 -3.20
CA GLY A 74 -7.40 -3.93 -3.76
C GLY A 74 -7.76 -4.24 -5.21
N MET A 75 -8.18 -3.23 -5.98
CA MET A 75 -8.35 -3.38 -7.42
C MET A 75 -7.11 -2.86 -8.14
N GLN A 76 -6.52 -3.70 -8.97
CA GLN A 76 -5.39 -3.33 -9.81
C GLN A 76 -5.74 -2.19 -10.77
N LEU A 77 -4.78 -1.29 -10.97
CA LEU A 77 -4.88 -0.26 -12.00
C LEU A 77 -4.80 -0.93 -13.38
N PRO A 78 -5.81 -0.74 -14.26
CA PRO A 78 -5.74 -1.32 -15.61
C PRO A 78 -4.52 -0.81 -16.38
N GLY A 79 -3.82 -1.69 -17.11
CA GLY A 79 -2.58 -1.34 -17.81
C GLY A 79 -2.69 -0.23 -18.87
N ASN A 80 -3.90 0.07 -19.34
CA ASN A 80 -4.18 1.17 -20.26
C ASN A 80 -4.67 2.46 -19.55
N ALA A 81 -4.79 2.46 -18.23
CA ALA A 81 -5.17 3.65 -17.48
C ALA A 81 -4.14 4.76 -17.66
N ARG A 82 -4.62 5.96 -17.96
CA ARG A 82 -3.86 7.20 -18.13
C ARG A 82 -4.54 8.32 -17.32
N PRO A 83 -4.38 8.30 -15.99
CA PRO A 83 -4.93 9.37 -15.14
C PRO A 83 -4.24 10.71 -15.45
N ALA A 84 -4.94 11.83 -15.18
CA ALA A 84 -4.34 13.15 -15.33
C ALA A 84 -3.27 13.41 -14.26
N CYS A 85 -2.07 13.82 -14.70
CA CYS A 85 -0.92 14.11 -13.85
C CYS A 85 -1.08 15.43 -13.10
N THR A 86 -1.92 15.42 -12.06
CA THR A 86 -2.30 16.58 -11.24
C THR A 86 -1.76 16.45 -9.82
N ASP A 87 -1.71 17.55 -9.07
CA ASP A 87 -1.37 17.50 -7.64
C ASP A 87 -2.37 16.64 -6.85
N CYS A 88 -3.63 16.62 -7.27
CA CYS A 88 -4.63 15.71 -6.75
C CYS A 88 -4.23 14.23 -6.90
N LEU A 89 -3.73 13.83 -8.07
CA LEU A 89 -3.23 12.47 -8.29
C LEU A 89 -2.02 12.19 -7.39
N ARG A 90 -1.04 13.10 -7.37
CA ARG A 90 0.18 12.96 -6.56
C ARG A 90 -0.15 12.76 -5.07
N ASN A 91 -1.01 13.61 -4.53
CA ASN A 91 -1.40 13.57 -3.12
C ASN A 91 -2.23 12.32 -2.79
N THR A 92 -3.11 11.89 -3.72
CA THR A 92 -3.85 10.62 -3.58
C THR A 92 -2.90 9.43 -3.52
N MET A 93 -1.93 9.37 -4.44
CA MET A 93 -0.93 8.31 -4.46
C MET A 93 -0.05 8.30 -3.21
N ALA A 94 0.26 9.46 -2.62
CA ALA A 94 1.01 9.56 -1.37
C ALA A 94 0.23 9.00 -0.15
N ILE A 95 -1.08 9.28 -0.07
CA ILE A 95 -1.97 8.68 0.94
C ILE A 95 -1.99 7.16 0.77
N PHE A 96 -2.14 6.69 -0.46
CA PHE A 96 -2.14 5.26 -0.75
C PHE A 96 -0.79 4.59 -0.50
N ALA A 97 0.34 5.29 -0.71
CA ALA A 97 1.68 4.81 -0.35
C ALA A 97 1.76 4.48 1.14
N THR A 98 1.25 5.41 1.96
CA THR A 98 1.26 5.29 3.41
C THR A 98 0.32 4.17 3.87
N ALA A 99 -0.86 4.04 3.27
CA ALA A 99 -1.77 2.96 3.60
C ALA A 99 -1.25 1.58 3.16
N ALA A 100 -0.57 1.53 2.01
CA ALA A 100 0.05 0.33 1.47
C ALA A 100 1.20 -0.20 2.33
N THR A 101 1.71 0.54 3.33
CA THR A 101 2.73 -0.01 4.25
C THR A 101 2.18 -1.09 5.17
N ASN A 102 0.86 -1.18 5.33
CA ASN A 102 0.21 -2.19 6.14
C ASN A 102 -0.08 -3.44 5.29
N SER A 103 0.64 -4.53 5.51
CA SER A 103 0.46 -5.79 4.77
C SER A 103 -0.90 -6.45 4.98
N SER A 104 -1.68 -6.00 5.98
CA SER A 104 -3.03 -6.51 6.24
C SER A 104 -4.11 -5.86 5.38
N VAL A 105 -3.76 -4.95 4.46
CA VAL A 105 -4.71 -4.29 3.57
C VAL A 105 -4.48 -4.73 2.12
N PRO A 106 -5.54 -4.95 1.31
CA PRO A 106 -5.40 -5.38 -0.08
C PRO A 106 -4.52 -4.46 -0.94
N LEU A 107 -4.55 -3.15 -0.66
CA LEU A 107 -3.75 -2.15 -1.35
C LEU A 107 -2.24 -2.40 -1.31
N ASN A 108 -1.70 -3.11 -0.30
CA ASN A 108 -0.27 -3.39 -0.18
C ASN A 108 0.30 -4.12 -1.42
N GLU A 109 -0.45 -5.09 -1.95
CA GLU A 109 -0.04 -5.92 -3.08
C GLU A 109 -0.08 -5.14 -4.40
N ASP A 110 -1.12 -4.32 -4.61
CA ASP A 110 -1.36 -3.66 -5.89
C ASP A 110 -0.66 -2.31 -6.03
N TYR A 111 -0.32 -1.65 -4.91
CA TYR A 111 0.16 -0.27 -4.93
C TYR A 111 1.45 -0.09 -5.75
N THR A 112 2.43 -0.99 -5.58
CA THR A 112 3.75 -0.83 -6.23
C THR A 112 3.62 -0.84 -7.75
N ALA A 113 2.85 -1.77 -8.30
CA ALA A 113 2.63 -1.87 -9.74
C ALA A 113 1.87 -0.63 -10.27
N ALA A 114 0.84 -0.18 -9.55
CA ALA A 114 0.09 1.01 -9.91
C ALA A 114 0.95 2.28 -9.87
N ALA A 115 1.79 2.44 -8.84
CA ALA A 115 2.70 3.57 -8.70
C ALA A 115 3.72 3.63 -9.84
N GLN A 116 4.29 2.50 -10.25
CA GLN A 116 5.18 2.42 -11.40
C GLN A 116 4.48 2.82 -12.71
N GLN A 117 3.23 2.41 -12.90
CA GLN A 117 2.45 2.80 -14.07
C GLN A 117 2.16 4.30 -14.09
N VAL A 118 1.82 4.88 -12.93
CA VAL A 118 1.64 6.34 -12.81
C VAL A 118 2.95 7.06 -13.11
N ASP A 119 4.07 6.64 -12.53
CA ASP A 119 5.40 7.23 -12.77
C ASP A 119 5.80 7.19 -14.25
N ALA A 120 5.53 6.07 -14.93
CA ALA A 120 5.80 5.94 -16.37
C ALA A 120 5.01 6.94 -17.23
N SER A 121 3.84 7.40 -16.75
CA SER A 121 2.99 8.35 -17.47
C SER A 121 3.17 9.81 -17.04
N CYS A 122 3.51 10.05 -15.78
CA CYS A 122 3.53 11.38 -15.16
C CYS A 122 4.93 11.89 -14.79
N GLY A 123 5.97 11.07 -14.99
CA GLY A 123 7.35 11.37 -14.64
C GLY A 123 7.84 10.54 -13.47
N SER A 124 9.16 10.32 -13.40
CA SER A 124 9.80 9.55 -12.34
C SER A 124 9.50 10.11 -10.95
N GLU A 125 9.30 9.22 -9.96
CA GLU A 125 9.01 9.56 -8.55
C GLU A 125 7.73 10.37 -8.34
N PHE A 126 6.80 10.37 -9.31
CA PHE A 126 5.54 11.09 -9.19
C PHE A 126 4.67 10.51 -8.07
N ALA A 127 4.49 9.20 -8.07
CA ALA A 127 3.61 8.43 -7.21
C ALA A 127 4.32 7.84 -5.99
N GLN A 128 5.58 8.20 -5.71
CA GLN A 128 6.33 7.69 -4.54
C GLN A 128 6.42 6.15 -4.49
N ALA A 129 6.64 5.49 -5.63
CA ALA A 129 6.78 4.04 -5.73
C ALA A 129 7.87 3.43 -4.80
N SER A 130 8.80 4.26 -4.33
CA SER A 130 9.93 3.93 -3.44
C SER A 130 9.55 3.76 -1.95
N VAL A 131 8.39 4.25 -1.50
CA VAL A 131 7.98 4.22 -0.07
C VAL A 131 7.74 2.79 0.43
N VAL A 132 7.14 1.91 -0.38
CA VAL A 132 6.88 0.51 0.01
C VAL A 132 8.16 -0.34 -0.05
N ARG A 133 9.10 -0.04 -0.95
CA ARG A 133 10.39 -0.77 -1.04
C ARG A 133 11.27 -0.61 0.19
N SER A 134 11.17 0.52 0.88
CA SER A 134 12.00 0.84 2.05
C SER A 134 11.71 -0.11 3.23
N LEU A 135 10.43 -0.45 3.45
CA LEU A 135 10.02 -1.34 4.54
C LEU A 135 10.37 -2.81 4.28
N ALA A 136 10.27 -3.27 3.02
CA ALA A 136 10.73 -4.60 2.63
C ALA A 136 12.27 -4.74 2.74
N ALA A 137 13.03 -3.68 2.42
CA ALA A 137 14.49 -3.66 2.56
C ALA A 137 14.96 -3.59 4.02
N GLN A 138 14.18 -3.00 4.93
CA GLN A 138 14.50 -2.94 6.36
C GLN A 138 14.29 -4.27 7.11
N GLN A 139 13.49 -5.19 6.58
CA GLN A 139 13.36 -6.54 7.14
C GLN A 139 14.53 -7.48 6.77
N ALA A 140 15.28 -7.16 5.70
CA ALA A 140 16.40 -7.97 5.25
C ALA A 140 17.72 -7.74 6.04
N SER A 141 17.78 -6.72 6.91
CA SER A 141 19.05 -6.24 7.50
C SER A 141 19.23 -6.51 9.01
N HIS A 142 18.40 -7.38 9.62
CA HIS A 142 18.55 -7.77 11.03
C HIS A 142 18.47 -9.30 11.29
N THR A 143 19.33 -10.08 10.63
CA THR A 143 19.84 -11.34 11.19
C THR A 143 21.33 -11.50 10.87
N SER A 144 22.18 -10.70 11.51
CA SER A 144 23.58 -11.07 11.67
C SER A 144 23.99 -10.88 13.13
N LYS A 145 23.74 -11.94 13.91
CA LYS A 145 24.28 -12.10 15.25
C LYS A 145 25.30 -13.24 15.24
N LEU A 146 26.52 -12.89 15.65
CA LEU A 146 27.56 -13.69 16.30
C LEU A 146 28.24 -14.85 15.54
N LEU A 147 29.54 -14.70 15.27
CA LEU A 147 30.59 -15.56 15.84
C LEU A 147 32.02 -15.03 15.54
N LEU A 148 32.54 -14.18 16.42
CA LEU A 148 33.96 -13.77 16.57
C LEU A 148 34.13 -13.59 18.09
N LEU A 149 35.07 -14.11 18.86
CA LEU A 149 36.33 -14.82 18.63
C LEU A 149 36.54 -15.65 19.93
N GLY A 150 36.71 -16.96 19.83
CA GLY A 150 37.22 -17.80 20.91
C GLY A 150 38.60 -18.31 20.53
N ILE A 151 39.65 -17.54 20.81
CA ILE A 151 41.05 -18.00 20.66
C ILE A 151 41.81 -17.65 21.92
N VAL A 152 41.78 -18.55 22.91
CA VAL A 152 42.81 -18.64 23.95
C VAL A 152 42.97 -20.11 24.36
N VAL A 153 43.61 -20.97 23.55
CA VAL A 153 44.44 -22.08 24.06
C VAL A 153 45.47 -22.50 23.00
N PHE A 154 46.67 -22.84 23.46
CA PHE A 154 47.79 -23.51 22.77
C PHE A 154 48.87 -22.62 22.11
N ALA A 155 49.49 -21.78 22.92
CA ALA A 155 50.87 -21.35 22.71
C ALA A 155 51.74 -21.71 23.93
N VAL A 156 51.90 -23.00 24.22
CA VAL A 156 53.06 -23.54 24.94
C VAL A 156 53.25 -24.98 24.46
N GLY A 157 54.37 -25.27 23.79
CA GLY A 157 54.74 -26.66 23.52
C GLY A 157 55.54 -26.93 22.25
N MET A 158 56.45 -26.04 21.82
CA MET A 158 57.62 -26.46 21.04
C MET A 158 58.71 -25.38 21.16
N LEU A 159 59.70 -25.62 22.02
CA LEU A 159 61.13 -25.36 21.82
C LEU A 159 61.89 -25.63 23.14
N SER A 160 62.78 -26.63 23.09
CA SER A 160 63.79 -27.04 24.08
C SER A 160 63.36 -28.06 25.13
#